data_AF-A0A6M4BUI7-F1
#
_entry.id   AF-A0A6M4BUI7-F1
#
_cell.length_a   1.000
_cell.length_b   1.000
_cell.length_c   1.000
_cell.angle_alpha   90.00
_cell.angle_beta   90.00
_cell.angle_gamma   90.00
#
_symmetry.space_group_name_H-M   'P 1'
#
loop_
_entity.id
_entity.type
_entity.pdbx_description
1 polymer ?
#
loop_
_entity_poly.entity_id
_entity_poly.type
_entity_poly.pdbx_seq_one_letter_code
_entity_poly.pdbx_strand_id
1 'polypeptide(L)'
;EMKNDHLEQEPFVVCTDCGRKQHQICVLHHDQIWPQGLCCDNCLKKKGAKRKDNKFSAKRLPTSKLGIYIETRVNNFLKKKEAGAGEVHIRVVASSDKMVEVKPGMRSRFVESGELCAEFPYRAKALFAFEEVDGTDICFFGMHVQEYGSESPSPNTRRVYIAYLDSVHFFQPRQYRTAAYHEIILGYLDYAKQLGYTMAHIWACPPSEGDDYIFHCHPPEQKIPKPKRLQEWYKKMLDKGIIERIILDYKDILKQAMEDNISSAAELPYFEGDFW
;
A
#
# COMPACT_ATOMS: atom_id res chain seq x y z
N GLU A 1 -36.83 5.84 19.21
CA GLU A 1 -35.87 4.94 18.53
C GLU A 1 -35.27 5.69 17.35
N MET A 2 -33.94 5.72 17.23
CA MET A 2 -33.27 6.25 16.04
C MET A 2 -32.97 5.07 15.10
N LYS A 3 -33.19 5.24 13.80
CA LYS A 3 -32.86 4.24 12.77
C LYS A 3 -31.55 4.65 12.11
N ASN A 4 -30.74 3.66 11.73
CA ASN A 4 -29.52 3.87 10.94
C ASN A 4 -29.86 3.93 9.44
N ASP A 5 -30.68 4.90 9.04
CA ASP A 5 -31.19 5.10 7.68
C ASP A 5 -30.84 6.49 7.10
N HIS A 6 -29.96 7.22 7.78
CA HIS A 6 -29.49 8.52 7.31
C HIS A 6 -28.46 8.34 6.18
N LEU A 7 -28.73 8.98 5.03
CA LEU A 7 -27.83 9.05 3.88
C LEU A 7 -27.45 10.52 3.65
N GLU A 8 -26.17 10.82 3.70
CA GLU A 8 -25.65 12.15 3.38
C GLU A 8 -25.70 12.38 1.87
N GLN A 9 -26.22 13.53 1.45
CA GLN A 9 -26.30 13.89 0.03
C GLN A 9 -24.97 14.46 -0.45
N GLU A 10 -24.57 14.11 -1.68
CA GLU A 10 -23.36 14.67 -2.28
C GLU A 10 -23.42 16.21 -2.37
N PRO A 11 -22.31 16.90 -2.07
CA PRO A 11 -22.24 18.34 -2.15
C PRO A 11 -22.29 18.83 -3.61
N PHE A 12 -22.90 20.00 -3.80
CA PHE A 12 -22.98 20.67 -5.09
C PHE A 12 -22.10 21.92 -5.12
N VAL A 13 -21.58 22.23 -6.30
CA VAL A 13 -20.84 23.45 -6.61
C VAL A 13 -21.52 24.17 -7.77
N VAL A 14 -21.49 25.50 -7.75
CA VAL A 14 -22.13 26.36 -8.74
C VAL A 14 -21.09 26.91 -9.69
N CYS A 15 -21.31 26.76 -11.00
CA CYS A 15 -20.46 27.38 -12.00
C CYS A 15 -20.57 28.91 -11.92
N THR A 16 -19.44 29.60 -11.78
CA THR A 16 -19.36 31.07 -11.65
C THR A 16 -19.81 31.81 -12.91
N ASP A 17 -19.82 31.15 -14.06
CA ASP A 17 -20.22 31.75 -15.34
C ASP A 17 -21.70 31.53 -15.69
N CYS A 18 -22.18 30.29 -15.62
CA CYS A 18 -23.54 29.94 -16.08
C CYS A 18 -24.54 29.66 -14.96
N GLY A 19 -24.11 29.70 -13.68
CA GLY A 19 -24.97 29.47 -12.52
C GLY A 19 -25.50 28.03 -12.37
N ARG A 20 -25.11 27.09 -13.25
CA ARG A 20 -25.55 25.69 -13.14
C ARG A 20 -24.89 25.01 -11.95
N LYS A 21 -25.70 24.25 -11.20
CA LYS A 21 -25.25 23.34 -10.15
C LYS A 21 -24.68 22.06 -10.76
N GLN A 22 -23.58 21.57 -10.22
CA GLN A 22 -22.95 20.29 -10.58
C GLN A 22 -22.52 19.58 -9.28
N HIS A 23 -22.50 18.25 -9.26
CA HIS A 23 -21.93 17.53 -8.12
C HIS A 23 -20.43 17.85 -8.01
N GLN A 24 -19.97 18.15 -6.81
CA GLN A 24 -18.58 18.52 -6.55
C GLN A 24 -17.60 17.42 -6.97
N ILE A 25 -17.97 16.16 -6.73
CA ILE A 25 -17.17 14.98 -7.09
C ILE A 25 -17.12 14.80 -8.62
N CYS A 26 -18.26 14.90 -9.33
CA CYS A 26 -18.30 14.75 -10.79
C CYS A 26 -17.40 15.73 -11.53
N VAL A 27 -17.25 16.96 -11.02
CA VAL A 27 -16.39 17.98 -11.62
C VAL A 27 -15.03 18.10 -10.94
N LEU A 28 -14.72 17.20 -10.00
CA LEU A 28 -13.49 17.17 -9.21
C LEU A 28 -13.09 18.56 -8.69
N HIS A 29 -14.02 19.34 -8.15
CA HIS A 29 -13.72 20.70 -7.66
C HIS A 29 -13.31 20.68 -6.19
N HIS A 30 -12.24 21.41 -5.87
CA HIS A 30 -11.75 21.58 -4.51
C HIS A 30 -11.23 23.01 -4.32
N ASP A 31 -11.74 23.71 -3.31
CA ASP A 31 -11.47 25.15 -3.12
C ASP A 31 -10.00 25.45 -2.82
N GLN A 32 -9.28 24.52 -2.17
CA GLN A 32 -7.83 24.69 -1.94
C GLN A 32 -7.01 24.60 -3.24
N ILE A 33 -7.52 23.90 -4.27
CA ILE A 33 -6.86 23.78 -5.57
C ILE A 33 -7.23 24.99 -6.44
N TRP A 34 -8.52 25.32 -6.48
CA TRP A 34 -9.07 26.41 -7.30
C TRP A 34 -9.93 27.36 -6.47
N PRO A 35 -9.31 28.27 -5.69
CA PRO A 35 -10.02 29.17 -4.79
C PRO A 35 -10.88 30.23 -5.51
N GLN A 36 -10.65 30.45 -6.81
CA GLN A 36 -11.46 31.33 -7.65
C GLN A 36 -12.85 30.77 -7.99
N GLY A 37 -13.17 29.56 -7.54
CA GLY A 37 -14.43 28.87 -7.82
C GLY A 37 -14.43 28.08 -9.13
N LEU A 38 -15.51 27.31 -9.32
CA LEU A 38 -15.70 26.44 -10.47
C LEU A 38 -16.11 27.23 -11.72
N CYS A 39 -15.35 27.07 -12.81
CA CYS A 39 -15.84 27.28 -14.17
C CYS A 39 -16.05 25.90 -14.81
N CYS A 40 -17.28 25.57 -15.22
CA CYS A 40 -17.58 24.25 -15.79
C CYS A 40 -17.01 24.07 -17.20
N ASP A 41 -16.81 22.82 -17.62
CA ASP A 41 -16.13 22.49 -18.88
C ASP A 41 -16.81 23.10 -20.11
N ASN A 42 -18.14 23.19 -20.10
CA ASN A 42 -18.89 23.85 -21.18
C ASN A 42 -18.58 25.35 -21.29
N CYS A 43 -18.41 26.04 -20.15
CA CYS A 43 -18.06 27.45 -20.12
C CYS A 43 -16.59 27.67 -20.51
N LEU A 44 -15.68 26.83 -20.01
CA LEU A 44 -14.27 26.82 -20.41
C LEU A 44 -14.13 26.63 -21.93
N LYS A 45 -14.82 25.64 -22.49
CA LYS A 45 -14.83 25.34 -23.92
C LYS A 45 -15.34 26.52 -24.75
N LYS A 46 -16.42 27.19 -24.33
CA LYS A 46 -16.95 28.39 -25.00
C LYS A 46 -15.97 29.56 -24.98
N LYS A 47 -15.18 29.69 -23.92
CA LYS A 47 -14.15 30.73 -23.77
C LYS A 47 -12.81 30.38 -24.44
N GLY A 48 -12.67 29.16 -25.00
CA GLY A 48 -11.37 28.66 -25.47
C GLY A 48 -10.32 28.53 -24.36
N ALA A 49 -10.75 28.43 -23.10
CA ALA A 49 -9.88 28.32 -21.94
C ALA A 49 -9.77 26.87 -21.45
N LYS A 50 -8.71 26.57 -20.71
CA LYS A 50 -8.54 25.30 -19.98
C LYS A 50 -8.65 25.56 -18.48
N ARG A 51 -9.02 24.52 -17.73
CA ARG A 51 -8.94 24.54 -16.27
C ARG A 51 -7.47 24.78 -15.87
N LYS A 52 -7.25 25.56 -14.81
CA LYS A 52 -5.89 25.79 -14.28
C LYS A 52 -5.31 24.48 -13.78
N ASP A 53 -4.01 24.29 -13.95
CA ASP A 53 -3.32 23.06 -13.53
C ASP A 53 -3.49 22.77 -12.04
N ASN A 54 -3.73 21.50 -11.71
CA ASN A 54 -3.76 21.03 -10.33
C ASN A 54 -2.33 20.98 -9.78
N LYS A 55 -2.06 21.81 -8.76
CA LYS A 55 -0.77 21.84 -8.08
C LYS A 55 -0.57 20.71 -7.06
N PHE A 56 -1.62 20.01 -6.66
CA PHE A 56 -1.63 18.96 -5.65
C PHE A 56 -1.73 17.58 -6.30
N SER A 57 -0.77 17.26 -7.17
CA SER A 57 -0.71 15.96 -7.85
C SER A 57 0.27 15.00 -7.16
N ALA A 58 0.04 13.70 -7.34
CA ALA A 58 0.89 12.64 -6.81
C ALA A 58 2.34 12.78 -7.30
N LYS A 59 2.51 13.15 -8.59
CA LYS A 59 3.81 13.43 -9.19
C LYS A 59 4.63 14.44 -8.40
N ARG A 60 3.97 15.44 -7.80
CA ARG A 60 4.61 16.56 -7.08
C ARG A 60 4.86 16.28 -5.61
N LEU A 61 4.38 15.15 -5.07
CA LEU A 61 4.78 14.72 -3.73
C LEU A 61 6.30 14.46 -3.68
N PRO A 62 6.97 14.73 -2.55
CA PRO A 62 8.38 14.46 -2.38
C PRO A 62 8.73 13.01 -2.75
N THR A 63 9.81 12.84 -3.51
CA THR A 63 10.29 11.52 -3.91
C THR A 63 11.22 10.93 -2.86
N SER A 64 11.37 9.61 -2.88
CA SER A 64 12.33 8.88 -2.06
C SER A 64 13.06 7.85 -2.92
N LYS A 65 14.23 7.37 -2.46
CA LYS A 65 14.98 6.32 -3.16
C LYS A 65 14.13 5.06 -3.37
N LEU A 66 13.39 4.64 -2.35
CA LEU A 66 12.45 3.51 -2.42
C LEU A 66 11.32 3.78 -3.43
N GLY A 67 10.69 4.95 -3.36
CA GLY A 67 9.61 5.33 -4.26
C GLY A 67 10.05 5.32 -5.72
N ILE A 68 11.17 5.97 -6.03
CA ILE A 68 11.75 6.00 -7.38
C ILE A 68 12.08 4.59 -7.87
N TYR A 69 12.64 3.74 -7.01
CA TYR A 69 13.01 2.37 -7.36
C TYR A 69 11.81 1.55 -7.83
N ILE A 70 10.75 1.53 -7.02
CA ILE A 70 9.51 0.81 -7.35
C ILE A 70 8.82 1.45 -8.56
N GLU A 71 8.73 2.78 -8.60
CA GLU A 71 8.12 3.52 -9.71
C GLU A 71 8.79 3.19 -11.05
N THR A 72 10.12 3.20 -11.08
CA THR A 72 10.90 2.87 -12.27
C THR A 72 10.63 1.44 -12.71
N ARG A 73 10.59 0.51 -11.76
CA ARG A 73 10.31 -0.90 -12.03
C ARG A 73 8.92 -1.10 -12.65
N VAL A 74 7.88 -0.52 -12.05
CA VAL A 74 6.49 -0.63 -12.50
C VAL A 74 6.33 -0.03 -13.89
N ASN A 75 6.79 1.20 -14.11
CA ASN A 75 6.66 1.85 -15.42
C ASN A 75 7.47 1.15 -16.51
N ASN A 76 8.66 0.63 -16.21
CA ASN A 76 9.44 -0.16 -17.16
C ASN A 76 8.72 -1.46 -17.54
N PHE A 77 8.08 -2.13 -16.58
CA PHE A 77 7.25 -3.30 -16.84
C PHE A 77 6.07 -2.95 -17.76
N LEU A 78 5.32 -1.90 -17.44
CA LEU A 78 4.15 -1.46 -18.22
C LEU A 78 4.55 -1.06 -19.65
N LYS A 79 5.66 -0.33 -19.81
CA LYS A 79 6.22 0.05 -21.11
C LYS A 79 6.65 -1.17 -21.92
N LYS A 80 7.36 -2.12 -21.31
CA LYS A 80 7.79 -3.37 -21.96
C LYS A 80 6.62 -4.25 -22.40
N LYS A 81 5.50 -4.19 -21.68
CA LYS A 81 4.27 -4.90 -22.02
C LYS A 81 3.36 -4.15 -22.98
N GLU A 82 3.76 -2.95 -23.42
CA GLU A 82 2.94 -2.06 -24.25
C GLU A 82 1.54 -1.91 -23.65
N ALA A 83 1.48 -1.73 -22.33
CA ALA A 83 0.25 -1.86 -21.57
C ALA A 83 -0.80 -0.79 -21.91
N GLY A 84 -0.38 0.36 -22.44
CA GLY A 84 -1.26 1.52 -22.63
C GLY A 84 -1.81 2.09 -21.31
N ALA A 85 -1.13 1.80 -20.19
CA ALA A 85 -1.46 2.34 -18.87
C ALA A 85 -0.98 3.79 -18.72
N GLY A 86 -1.60 4.54 -17.80
CA GLY A 86 -1.09 5.83 -17.36
C GLY A 86 0.29 5.73 -16.70
N GLU A 87 0.97 6.87 -16.52
CA GLU A 87 2.20 6.91 -15.72
C GLU A 87 1.84 6.54 -14.26
N VAL A 88 2.55 5.57 -13.69
CA VAL A 88 2.37 5.21 -12.28
C VAL A 88 3.36 6.00 -11.43
N HIS A 89 2.88 6.62 -10.36
CA HIS A 89 3.71 7.28 -9.36
C HIS A 89 3.71 6.52 -8.04
N ILE A 90 4.88 6.25 -7.47
CA ILE A 90 5.03 5.62 -6.16
C ILE A 90 5.58 6.63 -5.16
N ARG A 91 4.85 6.86 -4.06
CA ARG A 91 5.24 7.83 -3.04
C ARG A 91 5.27 7.19 -1.66
N VAL A 92 6.41 7.35 -0.99
CA VAL A 92 6.53 7.05 0.45
C VAL A 92 6.10 8.31 1.19
N VAL A 93 4.93 8.25 1.82
CA VAL A 93 4.28 9.42 2.44
C VAL A 93 4.50 9.48 3.95
N ALA A 94 4.91 8.38 4.56
CA ALA A 94 5.34 8.33 5.95
C ALA A 94 6.57 7.42 6.10
N SER A 95 7.50 7.82 6.97
CA SER A 95 8.65 7.04 7.39
C SER A 95 9.04 7.49 8.80
N SER A 96 8.81 6.63 9.80
CA SER A 96 9.05 6.95 11.21
C SER A 96 9.66 5.76 11.95
N ASP A 97 10.59 6.02 12.84
CA ASP A 97 11.11 4.99 13.75
C ASP A 97 10.07 4.71 14.86
N LYS A 98 9.90 3.43 15.18
CA LYS A 98 8.93 2.90 16.13
C LYS A 98 9.56 1.74 16.92
N MET A 99 8.90 1.36 18.00
CA MET A 99 9.25 0.23 18.85
C MET A 99 8.03 -0.70 18.96
N VAL A 100 8.23 -2.00 18.87
CA VAL A 100 7.23 -2.98 19.31
C VAL A 100 7.65 -3.50 20.69
N GLU A 101 6.72 -3.48 21.64
CA GLU A 101 6.93 -4.02 22.98
C GLU A 101 6.43 -5.47 23.08
N VAL A 102 7.22 -6.32 23.73
CA VAL A 102 6.82 -7.70 24.01
C VAL A 102 5.65 -7.70 25.00
N LYS A 103 4.55 -8.35 24.60
CA LYS A 103 3.30 -8.39 25.38
C LYS A 103 3.48 -9.15 26.71
N PRO A 104 2.64 -8.89 27.73
CA PRO A 104 2.88 -9.33 29.11
C PRO A 104 3.18 -10.83 29.30
N GLY A 105 2.49 -11.72 28.58
CA GLY A 105 2.70 -13.18 28.69
C GLY A 105 4.11 -13.60 28.24
N MET A 106 4.54 -13.15 27.05
CA MET A 106 5.88 -13.40 26.53
C MET A 106 6.94 -12.71 27.38
N ARG A 107 6.63 -11.51 27.90
CA ARG A 107 7.54 -10.74 28.75
C ARG A 107 7.87 -11.49 30.03
N SER A 108 6.85 -11.94 30.78
CA SER A 108 7.06 -12.69 32.02
C SER A 108 7.78 -14.03 31.75
N ARG A 109 7.50 -14.66 30.61
CA ARG A 109 8.09 -15.97 30.29
C ARG A 109 9.54 -15.92 29.81
N PHE A 110 9.93 -14.91 29.02
CA PHE A 110 11.22 -14.91 28.30
C PHE A 110 12.04 -13.63 28.46
N VAL A 111 11.41 -12.49 28.75
CA VAL A 111 12.16 -11.22 28.90
C VAL A 111 12.75 -11.12 30.30
N GLU A 112 11.98 -11.47 31.33
CA GLU A 112 12.45 -11.42 32.72
C GLU A 112 13.58 -12.43 33.00
N SER A 113 13.62 -13.54 32.27
CA SER A 113 14.73 -14.51 32.31
C SER A 113 15.93 -14.12 31.44
N GLY A 114 15.81 -13.06 30.62
CA GLY A 114 16.85 -12.62 29.70
C GLY A 114 16.97 -13.42 28.40
N GLU A 115 16.02 -14.32 28.11
CA GLU A 115 15.97 -15.13 26.88
C GLU A 115 15.50 -14.32 25.66
N LEU A 116 14.77 -13.22 25.86
CA LEU A 116 14.22 -12.35 24.81
C LEU A 116 14.38 -10.87 25.17
N CYS A 117 14.61 -10.01 24.16
CA CYS A 117 14.58 -8.57 24.36
C CYS A 117 13.16 -8.06 24.66
N ALA A 118 13.06 -7.03 25.49
CA ALA A 118 11.76 -6.45 25.88
C ALA A 118 11.06 -5.69 24.73
N GLU A 119 11.84 -5.22 23.77
CA GLU A 119 11.39 -4.34 22.70
C GLU A 119 12.27 -4.51 21.45
N PHE A 120 11.68 -4.23 20.28
CA PHE A 120 12.37 -4.31 18.99
C PHE A 120 12.17 -3.02 18.17
N PRO A 121 13.25 -2.27 17.85
CA PRO A 121 13.18 -1.08 17.02
C PRO A 121 12.94 -1.42 15.56
N TYR A 122 12.07 -0.66 14.91
CA TYR A 122 11.81 -0.78 13.48
C TYR A 122 11.45 0.56 12.85
N ARG A 123 11.59 0.63 11.53
CA ARG A 123 11.11 1.77 10.74
C ARG A 123 9.77 1.40 10.11
N ALA A 124 8.73 2.14 10.47
CA ALA A 124 7.43 2.05 9.83
C ALA A 124 7.41 2.94 8.58
N LYS A 125 6.97 2.41 7.44
CA LYS A 125 6.75 3.21 6.22
C LYS A 125 5.35 2.99 5.66
N ALA A 126 4.78 4.05 5.12
CA ALA A 126 3.56 4.01 4.31
C ALA A 126 3.88 4.45 2.89
N LEU A 127 3.51 3.63 1.91
CA LEU A 127 3.68 3.95 0.50
C LEU A 127 2.39 3.74 -0.28
N PHE A 128 2.17 4.60 -1.27
CA PHE A 128 0.98 4.58 -2.12
C PHE A 128 1.37 4.63 -3.59
N ALA A 129 0.58 3.98 -4.44
CA ALA A 129 0.69 4.03 -5.88
C ALA A 129 -0.49 4.81 -6.47
N PHE A 130 -0.17 5.69 -7.41
CA PHE A 130 -1.11 6.54 -8.13
C PHE A 130 -0.96 6.29 -9.61
N GLU A 131 -2.05 6.20 -10.35
CA GLU A 131 -2.05 6.16 -11.82
C GLU A 131 -2.65 7.47 -12.34
N GLU A 132 -1.99 8.11 -13.31
CA GLU A 132 -2.56 9.25 -14.02
C GLU A 132 -3.52 8.78 -15.12
N VAL A 133 -4.82 9.04 -14.94
CA VAL A 133 -5.89 8.74 -15.91
C VAL A 133 -6.58 10.03 -16.31
N ASP A 134 -6.56 10.36 -17.60
CA ASP A 134 -7.15 11.60 -18.16
C ASP A 134 -6.72 12.88 -17.40
N GLY A 135 -5.46 12.95 -16.97
CA GLY A 135 -4.90 14.08 -16.21
C GLY A 135 -5.34 14.14 -14.74
N THR A 136 -5.94 13.06 -14.22
CA THR A 136 -6.35 12.91 -12.82
C THR A 136 -5.58 11.77 -12.15
N ASP A 137 -5.07 12.02 -10.95
CA ASP A 137 -4.41 10.98 -10.15
C ASP A 137 -5.44 10.06 -9.48
N ILE A 138 -5.33 8.75 -9.70
CA ILE A 138 -6.10 7.72 -9.01
C ILE A 138 -5.16 6.97 -8.06
N CYS A 139 -5.33 7.14 -6.74
CA CYS A 139 -4.64 6.32 -5.76
C CYS A 139 -5.26 4.92 -5.74
N PHE A 140 -4.51 3.90 -6.17
CA PHE A 140 -5.07 2.58 -6.43
C PHE A 140 -4.49 1.45 -5.55
N PHE A 141 -3.38 1.71 -4.86
CA PHE A 141 -2.70 0.73 -4.01
C PHE A 141 -2.02 1.43 -2.85
N GLY A 142 -2.11 0.85 -1.66
CA GLY A 142 -1.46 1.31 -0.45
C GLY A 142 -0.78 0.16 0.28
N MET A 143 0.37 0.41 0.90
CA MET A 143 1.09 -0.60 1.67
C MET A 143 1.82 0.01 2.86
N HIS A 144 1.70 -0.65 4.01
CA HIS A 144 2.42 -0.36 5.24
C HIS A 144 3.42 -1.48 5.53
N VAL A 145 4.65 -1.10 5.84
CA VAL A 145 5.74 -2.04 6.12
C VAL A 145 6.44 -1.69 7.43
N GLN A 146 6.97 -2.72 8.08
CA GLN A 146 7.83 -2.63 9.26
C GLN A 146 9.22 -3.15 8.87
N GLU A 147 10.25 -2.32 9.00
CA GLU A 147 11.62 -2.66 8.64
C GLU A 147 12.51 -2.72 9.89
N TYR A 148 12.90 -3.93 10.29
CA TYR A 148 13.76 -4.20 11.44
C TYR A 148 15.22 -4.30 10.99
N GLY A 149 15.99 -3.24 11.25
CA GLY A 149 17.35 -3.07 10.72
C GLY A 149 18.40 -4.00 11.35
N SER A 150 19.68 -3.72 11.07
CA SER A 150 20.82 -4.42 11.69
C SER A 150 20.92 -4.20 13.18
N GLU A 151 20.43 -3.06 13.67
CA GLU A 151 20.46 -2.69 15.08
C GLU A 151 19.28 -3.28 15.88
N SER A 152 18.29 -3.88 15.21
CA SER A 152 17.23 -4.60 15.91
C SER A 152 17.80 -5.90 16.47
N PRO A 153 17.52 -6.25 17.75
CA PRO A 153 18.00 -7.51 18.31
C PRO A 153 17.33 -8.71 17.65
N SER A 154 17.97 -9.87 17.80
CA SER A 154 17.39 -11.17 17.45
C SER A 154 16.12 -11.40 18.30
N PRO A 155 15.04 -11.96 17.74
CA PRO A 155 14.93 -12.62 16.42
C PRO A 155 14.60 -11.69 15.24
N ASN A 156 14.42 -10.38 15.45
CA ASN A 156 13.91 -9.46 14.42
C ASN A 156 14.97 -8.88 13.47
N THR A 157 16.26 -9.04 13.79
CA THR A 157 17.37 -8.47 13.01
C THR A 157 17.26 -8.74 11.51
N ARG A 158 17.35 -7.67 10.69
CA ARG A 158 17.34 -7.72 9.21
C ARG A 158 16.07 -8.34 8.60
N ARG A 159 14.91 -8.13 9.21
CA ARG A 159 13.61 -8.59 8.71
C ARG A 159 12.73 -7.44 8.24
N VAL A 160 11.91 -7.70 7.23
CA VAL A 160 10.81 -6.82 6.85
C VAL A 160 9.48 -7.54 7.02
N TYR A 161 8.45 -6.83 7.46
CA TYR A 161 7.09 -7.35 7.58
C TYR A 161 6.13 -6.44 6.82
N ILE A 162 5.33 -7.01 5.92
CA ILE A 162 4.25 -6.29 5.24
C ILE A 162 3.03 -6.35 6.14
N ALA A 163 2.82 -5.28 6.91
CA ALA A 163 1.77 -5.22 7.92
C ALA A 163 0.37 -5.17 7.30
N TYR A 164 0.18 -4.27 6.34
CA TYR A 164 -1.09 -4.13 5.63
C TYR A 164 -0.80 -3.77 4.17
N LEU A 165 -1.61 -4.32 3.27
CA LEU A 165 -1.74 -3.81 1.91
C LEU A 165 -3.21 -3.76 1.54
N ASP A 166 -3.54 -2.82 0.68
CA ASP A 166 -4.90 -2.62 0.22
C ASP A 166 -4.90 -2.03 -1.19
N SER A 167 -6.03 -2.12 -1.89
CA SER A 167 -6.15 -1.62 -3.25
C SER A 167 -7.59 -1.28 -3.61
N VAL A 168 -7.78 -0.21 -4.39
CA VAL A 168 -9.01 0.00 -5.15
C VAL A 168 -8.82 -0.43 -6.60
N HIS A 169 -9.81 -1.12 -7.15
CA HIS A 169 -9.62 -1.95 -8.34
C HIS A 169 -9.63 -1.21 -9.68
N PHE A 170 -9.48 0.13 -9.68
CA PHE A 170 -9.69 1.01 -10.84
C PHE A 170 -8.50 1.14 -11.80
N PHE A 171 -7.34 0.53 -11.49
CA PHE A 171 -6.15 0.57 -12.35
C PHE A 171 -6.45 0.24 -13.82
N GLN A 172 -5.92 1.04 -14.75
CA GLN A 172 -6.11 0.90 -16.18
C GLN A 172 -4.81 0.52 -16.93
N PRO A 173 -4.89 -0.41 -17.88
CA PRO A 173 -6.05 -1.23 -18.18
C PRO A 173 -6.15 -2.43 -17.21
N ARG A 174 -7.38 -2.89 -16.98
CA ARG A 174 -7.74 -3.87 -15.94
C ARG A 174 -6.91 -5.17 -15.99
N GLN A 175 -6.52 -5.64 -17.18
CA GLN A 175 -5.77 -6.88 -17.35
C GLN A 175 -4.36 -6.84 -16.75
N TYR A 176 -3.77 -5.65 -16.57
CA TYR A 176 -2.44 -5.49 -15.98
C TYR A 176 -2.45 -5.19 -14.48
N ARG A 177 -3.63 -4.92 -13.89
CA ARG A 177 -3.77 -4.53 -12.48
C ARG A 177 -3.07 -5.47 -11.50
N THR A 178 -3.35 -6.77 -11.57
CA THR A 178 -2.70 -7.76 -10.70
C THR A 178 -1.18 -7.79 -10.92
N ALA A 179 -0.72 -7.65 -12.16
CA ALA A 179 0.70 -7.63 -12.45
C ALA A 179 1.38 -6.37 -11.90
N ALA A 180 0.73 -5.19 -11.99
CA ALA A 180 1.22 -3.95 -11.39
C ALA A 180 1.38 -4.08 -9.86
N TYR A 181 0.41 -4.69 -9.17
CA TYR A 181 0.52 -4.96 -7.73
C TYR A 181 1.72 -5.87 -7.41
N HIS A 182 1.92 -6.93 -8.21
CA HIS A 182 3.08 -7.81 -8.04
C HIS A 182 4.40 -7.07 -8.28
N GLU A 183 4.48 -6.19 -9.29
CA GLU A 183 5.68 -5.39 -9.55
C GLU A 183 5.99 -4.42 -8.40
N ILE A 184 4.96 -3.85 -7.76
CA ILE A 184 5.14 -2.98 -6.59
C ILE A 184 5.78 -3.77 -5.44
N ILE A 185 5.21 -4.93 -5.08
CA ILE A 185 5.70 -5.75 -3.96
C ILE A 185 7.08 -6.32 -4.28
N LEU A 186 7.30 -6.86 -5.49
CA LEU A 186 8.61 -7.37 -5.89
C LEU A 186 9.67 -6.26 -5.93
N GLY A 187 9.31 -5.06 -6.35
CA GLY A 187 10.19 -3.89 -6.28
C GLY A 187 10.58 -3.53 -4.86
N TYR A 188 9.64 -3.61 -3.92
CA TYR A 188 9.93 -3.42 -2.49
C TYR A 188 10.88 -4.50 -1.95
N LEU A 189 10.59 -5.78 -2.22
CA LEU A 189 11.40 -6.91 -1.73
C LEU A 189 12.84 -6.87 -2.28
N ASP A 190 13.00 -6.54 -3.56
CA ASP A 190 14.30 -6.39 -4.20
C ASP A 190 15.09 -5.21 -3.60
N TYR A 191 14.43 -4.08 -3.38
CA TYR A 191 15.04 -2.93 -2.72
C TYR A 191 15.48 -3.25 -1.28
N ALA A 192 14.62 -3.93 -0.51
CA ALA A 192 14.96 -4.36 0.86
C ALA A 192 16.16 -5.33 0.85
N LYS A 193 16.18 -6.29 -0.06
CA LYS A 193 17.33 -7.20 -0.23
C LYS A 193 18.63 -6.43 -0.50
N GLN A 194 18.61 -5.42 -1.36
CA GLN A 194 19.80 -4.59 -1.65
C GLN A 194 20.29 -3.78 -0.45
N LEU A 195 19.40 -3.43 0.48
CA LEU A 195 19.76 -2.81 1.75
C LEU A 195 20.28 -3.81 2.79
N GLY A 196 20.27 -5.11 2.48
CA GLY A 196 20.76 -6.18 3.35
C GLY A 196 19.73 -6.72 4.33
N TYR A 197 18.43 -6.52 4.09
CA TYR A 197 17.39 -7.32 4.74
C TYR A 197 17.42 -8.74 4.18
N THR A 198 17.28 -9.73 5.05
CA THR A 198 17.49 -11.15 4.70
C THR A 198 16.18 -11.93 4.62
N MET A 199 15.14 -11.49 5.33
CA MET A 199 13.83 -12.15 5.34
C MET A 199 12.68 -11.17 5.25
N ALA A 200 11.64 -11.58 4.53
CA ALA A 200 10.38 -10.86 4.40
C ALA A 200 9.23 -11.73 4.91
N HIS A 201 8.34 -11.11 5.68
CA HIS A 201 7.22 -11.77 6.33
C HIS A 201 5.92 -11.19 5.80
N ILE A 202 4.98 -12.08 5.45
CA ILE A 202 3.66 -11.73 4.92
C ILE A 202 2.63 -12.58 5.62
N TRP A 203 1.70 -11.93 6.32
CA TRP A 203 0.51 -12.59 6.82
C TRP A 203 -0.62 -12.46 5.79
N ALA A 204 -0.97 -13.58 5.14
CA ALA A 204 -2.02 -13.61 4.13
C ALA A 204 -3.43 -13.61 4.77
N CYS A 205 -3.80 -12.50 5.40
CA CYS A 205 -5.08 -12.29 6.08
C CYS A 205 -5.97 -11.35 5.27
N PRO A 206 -7.09 -11.81 4.68
CA PRO A 206 -8.10 -10.92 4.14
C PRO A 206 -8.77 -10.10 5.24
N PRO A 207 -9.25 -8.88 4.96
CA PRO A 207 -10.02 -8.11 5.92
C PRO A 207 -11.32 -8.84 6.27
N SER A 208 -11.84 -8.57 7.47
CA SER A 208 -13.16 -9.06 7.91
C SER A 208 -14.27 -8.44 7.05
N GLU A 209 -15.45 -9.05 7.07
CA GLU A 209 -16.60 -8.51 6.35
C GLU A 209 -16.98 -7.12 6.89
N GLY A 210 -16.93 -6.11 6.01
CA GLY A 210 -17.23 -4.72 6.36
C GLY A 210 -16.03 -3.89 6.85
N ASP A 211 -14.85 -4.51 6.99
CA ASP A 211 -13.62 -3.81 7.38
C ASP A 211 -12.77 -3.43 6.16
N ASP A 212 -12.13 -2.27 6.24
CA ASP A 212 -11.18 -1.76 5.24
C ASP A 212 -9.78 -1.64 5.86
N TYR A 213 -8.73 -2.10 5.17
CA TYR A 213 -7.37 -1.99 5.69
C TYR A 213 -6.80 -0.58 5.56
N ILE A 214 -6.97 0.06 4.40
CA ILE A 214 -6.41 1.40 4.12
C ILE A 214 -7.45 2.29 3.44
N PHE A 215 -8.14 1.78 2.40
CA PHE A 215 -9.08 2.59 1.62
C PHE A 215 -10.49 2.44 2.15
N HIS A 216 -11.02 3.51 2.74
CA HIS A 216 -12.38 3.49 3.26
C HIS A 216 -13.43 3.31 2.17
N CYS A 217 -14.40 2.43 2.42
CA CYS A 217 -15.59 2.19 1.61
C CYS A 217 -15.27 1.72 0.18
N HIS A 218 -14.81 0.48 0.07
CA HIS A 218 -14.54 -0.15 -1.23
C HIS A 218 -15.76 -0.20 -2.17
N PRO A 219 -15.55 -0.23 -3.50
CA PRO A 219 -16.62 -0.44 -4.46
C PRO A 219 -17.39 -1.74 -4.15
N PRO A 220 -18.74 -1.74 -4.10
CA PRO A 220 -19.52 -2.93 -3.73
C PRO A 220 -19.25 -4.16 -4.60
N GLU A 221 -18.89 -3.94 -5.86
CA GLU A 221 -18.54 -4.98 -6.84
C GLU A 221 -17.10 -5.50 -6.68
N GLN A 222 -16.26 -4.84 -5.88
CA GLN A 222 -14.90 -5.26 -5.58
C GLN A 222 -14.93 -6.41 -4.56
N LYS A 223 -14.81 -7.63 -5.07
CA LYS A 223 -14.79 -8.85 -4.23
C LYS A 223 -13.51 -8.94 -3.39
N ILE A 224 -13.67 -9.06 -2.08
CA ILE A 224 -12.60 -9.41 -1.13
C ILE A 224 -12.18 -10.87 -1.37
N PRO A 225 -10.88 -11.16 -1.56
CA PRO A 225 -10.40 -12.53 -1.77
C PRO A 225 -10.52 -13.36 -0.49
N LYS A 226 -11.02 -14.60 -0.61
CA LYS A 226 -10.97 -15.58 0.49
C LYS A 226 -9.51 -16.00 0.78
N PRO A 227 -9.19 -16.52 1.98
CA PRO A 227 -7.81 -16.83 2.38
C PRO A 227 -7.02 -17.66 1.37
N LYS A 228 -7.60 -18.75 0.84
CA LYS A 228 -6.93 -19.60 -0.17
C LYS A 228 -6.55 -18.83 -1.44
N ARG A 229 -7.45 -17.97 -1.94
CA ARG A 229 -7.20 -17.18 -3.14
C ARG A 229 -6.12 -16.13 -2.90
N LEU A 230 -6.10 -15.52 -1.71
CA LEU A 230 -5.06 -14.56 -1.34
C LEU A 230 -3.69 -15.24 -1.19
N GLN A 231 -3.64 -16.43 -0.61
CA GLN A 231 -2.42 -17.24 -0.54
C GLN A 231 -1.90 -17.60 -1.93
N GLU A 232 -2.76 -18.06 -2.84
CA GLU A 232 -2.38 -18.35 -4.23
C GLU A 232 -1.89 -17.10 -4.98
N TRP A 233 -2.49 -15.94 -4.69
CA TRP A 233 -2.06 -14.66 -5.24
C TRP A 233 -0.62 -14.31 -4.79
N TYR A 234 -0.32 -14.42 -3.50
CA TYR A 234 1.03 -14.22 -3.00
C TYR A 234 2.01 -15.25 -3.56
N LYS A 235 1.67 -16.54 -3.57
CA LYS A 235 2.52 -17.60 -4.14
C LYS A 235 2.89 -17.29 -5.60
N LYS A 236 1.93 -16.89 -6.43
CA LYS A 236 2.19 -16.47 -7.81
C LYS A 236 3.15 -15.28 -7.91
N MET A 237 3.04 -14.31 -7.00
CA MET A 237 3.97 -13.19 -6.91
C MET A 237 5.38 -13.66 -6.49
N LEU A 238 5.47 -14.52 -5.47
CA LEU A 238 6.73 -15.05 -4.96
C LEU A 238 7.44 -15.95 -5.98
N ASP A 239 6.71 -16.80 -6.70
CA ASP A 239 7.22 -17.65 -7.78
C ASP A 239 7.87 -16.80 -8.88
N LYS A 240 7.22 -15.68 -9.25
CA LYS A 240 7.82 -14.70 -10.17
C LYS A 240 9.09 -14.08 -9.59
N GLY A 241 9.11 -13.76 -8.30
CA GLY A 241 10.29 -13.27 -7.59
C GLY A 241 11.47 -14.25 -7.61
N ILE A 242 11.20 -15.55 -7.52
CA ILE A 242 12.22 -16.62 -7.64
C ILE A 242 12.79 -16.65 -9.06
N ILE A 243 11.93 -16.65 -10.08
CA ILE A 243 12.35 -16.64 -11.49
C ILE A 243 13.25 -15.44 -11.80
N GLU A 244 12.94 -14.28 -11.21
CA GLU A 244 13.70 -13.03 -11.36
C GLU A 244 14.90 -12.91 -10.40
N ARG A 245 15.17 -13.94 -9.59
CA ARG A 245 16.28 -14.00 -8.61
C ARG A 245 16.24 -12.90 -7.55
N ILE A 246 15.05 -12.33 -7.32
CA ILE A 246 14.79 -11.42 -6.21
C ILE A 246 14.69 -12.24 -4.93
N ILE A 247 13.91 -13.31 -4.98
CA ILE A 247 13.63 -14.22 -3.86
C ILE A 247 14.44 -15.50 -4.05
N LEU A 248 15.06 -16.01 -3.00
CA LEU A 248 15.79 -17.27 -3.05
C LEU A 248 14.82 -18.45 -2.97
N ASP A 249 14.01 -18.48 -1.91
CA ASP A 249 12.93 -19.41 -1.67
C ASP A 249 11.86 -18.75 -0.78
N TYR A 250 10.74 -19.44 -0.57
CA TYR A 250 9.75 -19.07 0.44
C TYR A 250 9.13 -20.34 1.04
N LYS A 251 8.72 -20.25 2.30
CA LYS A 251 8.14 -21.36 3.07
C LYS A 251 6.97 -20.85 3.89
N ASP A 252 6.07 -21.74 4.24
CA ASP A 252 5.16 -21.46 5.36
C ASP A 252 5.95 -21.48 6.68
N ILE A 253 5.38 -20.83 7.70
CA ILE A 253 6.07 -20.60 8.98
C ILE A 253 6.42 -21.91 9.69
N LEU A 254 5.57 -22.94 9.57
CA LEU A 254 5.81 -24.23 10.22
C LEU A 254 7.02 -24.92 9.60
N LYS A 255 7.07 -24.98 8.26
CA LYS A 255 8.21 -25.55 7.55
C LYS A 255 9.51 -24.79 7.85
N GLN A 256 9.46 -23.45 7.88
CA GLN A 256 10.62 -22.63 8.22
C GLN A 256 11.09 -22.92 9.66
N ALA A 257 10.17 -22.96 10.63
CA ALA A 257 10.50 -23.25 12.03
C ALA A 257 11.13 -24.64 12.21
N MET A 258 10.67 -25.64 11.47
CA MET A 258 11.26 -26.99 11.49
C MET A 258 12.67 -27.01 10.90
N GLU A 259 12.92 -26.32 9.79
CA GLU A 259 14.24 -26.25 9.16
C GLU A 259 15.25 -25.45 10.01
N ASP A 260 14.78 -24.40 10.68
CA ASP A 260 15.59 -23.60 11.61
C ASP A 260 15.77 -24.29 12.98
N ASN A 261 15.14 -25.44 13.21
CA ASN A 261 15.11 -26.17 14.49
C ASN A 261 14.64 -25.31 15.67
N ILE A 262 13.64 -24.46 15.43
CA ILE A 262 13.05 -23.61 16.47
C ILE A 262 12.49 -24.48 17.59
N SER A 263 12.97 -24.21 18.81
CA SER A 263 12.64 -24.97 20.02
C SER A 263 11.87 -24.14 21.04
N SER A 264 11.92 -22.81 20.91
CA SER A 264 11.26 -21.85 21.79
C SER A 264 10.48 -20.80 21.01
N ALA A 265 9.37 -20.33 21.58
CA ALA A 265 8.61 -19.22 21.03
C ALA A 265 9.42 -17.90 20.97
N ALA A 266 10.45 -17.75 21.82
CA ALA A 266 11.34 -16.59 21.82
C ALA A 266 12.21 -16.48 20.54
N GLU A 267 12.31 -17.54 19.75
CA GLU A 267 13.08 -17.55 18.49
C GLU A 267 12.24 -17.09 17.28
N LEU A 268 10.92 -16.95 17.45
CA LEU A 268 10.02 -16.45 16.41
C LEU A 268 10.10 -14.92 16.30
N PRO A 269 10.16 -14.35 15.09
CA PRO A 269 10.11 -12.90 14.90
C PRO A 269 8.85 -12.29 15.51
N TYR A 270 9.00 -11.16 16.18
CA TYR A 270 7.94 -10.51 16.95
C TYR A 270 7.57 -9.16 16.32
N PHE A 271 6.45 -9.10 15.60
CA PHE A 271 6.04 -7.92 14.82
C PHE A 271 4.84 -7.18 15.44
N GLU A 272 4.75 -5.88 15.22
CA GLU A 272 3.60 -5.11 15.71
C GLU A 272 2.33 -5.51 14.94
N GLY A 273 1.28 -5.92 15.66
CA GLY A 273 -0.02 -6.26 15.07
C GLY A 273 -0.07 -7.55 14.24
N ASP A 274 0.97 -8.38 14.29
CA ASP A 274 0.94 -9.73 13.69
C ASP A 274 0.11 -10.71 14.55
N PHE A 275 -0.16 -11.89 13.99
CA PHE A 275 -0.90 -12.96 14.64
C PHE A 275 -0.15 -13.62 15.81
N TRP A 276 1.18 -13.74 15.72
CA TRP A 276 2.05 -14.42 16.68
C TRP A 276 2.57 -13.48 17.77
#